data_AF-A0A521GWU7-F1
#
_entry.id   AF-A0A521GWU7-F1
#
_cell.length_a   1.000
_cell.length_b   1.000
_cell.length_c   1.000
_cell.angle_alpha   90.00
_cell.angle_beta   90.00
_cell.angle_gamma   90.00
#
_symmetry.space_group_name_H-M   'P 1'
#
loop_
_entity.id
_entity.type
_entity.pdbx_description
1 polymer ?
#
loop_
_entity_poly.entity_id
_entity_poly.type
_entity_poly.pdbx_seq_one_letter_code
_entity_poly.pdbx_strand_id
1 'polypeptide(L)'
;MSKSITIATTKRGLPATWERGGGLTSGGSATIIAKPDGSKPRAVYVRRGGHLACGDHALVALHEGYYLVHAGVNRGTRSSGRIERVVSVSVKDIDGVKFEASAEVEVVNAFSEGSWDRPLDPKLEAAVEAAFGKASTYHNRVAWYVDTSERAPETPEQRKRREAEMARQDAQRAQLRADKAAADAKAKAEAEAASRAALPGLLPRLSALVDRLVALKAANPTAGYTELELGDSRFSFGWGLKDALYTEESVASAERLVASWEEQEAKRQLRAAMLPRFEAFTSRVEALDLSLRFGDEKVGFSDDGYYGGYSYDNDGLEGFEADLVRKEEEAAEKAREEVAAAAKAAAEAEAAQLGLPANVAIWRRMGGMTNRGNGWVIRPDGTHRERDELQNPNDRRASRYDEGDLVWWQILPGELVLRYHQADRYDIAHCEVVHRPEVVTREQLIAAKQIEEDMEAAENAFGLDDRLGKLLDRRAAAIEEAMAELPQALWPDDGWTLEVLASANGLALYKDARSWVNHAAPFPEWCEGREAQVVYELPAADGTLQVVAYDKWGAWNLNLWWRESTEVAPAASSSDEPEQTGASLEDLAAFFNNGRN
;
A
#
# COMPACT_ATOMS: atom_id res chain seq x y z
N MET A 1 -44.92 47.94 -13.75
CA MET A 1 -43.95 47.72 -12.66
C MET A 1 -42.67 48.48 -13.02
N SER A 2 -42.16 49.31 -12.11
CA SER A 2 -40.87 49.96 -12.26
C SER A 2 -39.76 49.03 -11.75
N LYS A 3 -38.59 49.08 -12.38
CA LYS A 3 -37.40 48.30 -12.03
C LYS A 3 -36.20 49.25 -11.97
N SER A 4 -35.33 49.08 -10.99
CA SER A 4 -34.04 49.78 -10.95
C SER A 4 -32.99 49.01 -11.77
N ILE A 5 -32.23 49.72 -12.60
CA ILE A 5 -31.11 49.19 -13.39
C ILE A 5 -29.83 49.97 -13.09
N THR A 6 -28.70 49.27 -13.05
CA THR A 6 -27.37 49.91 -12.97
C THR A 6 -26.99 50.47 -14.34
N ILE A 7 -26.52 51.71 -14.35
CA ILE A 7 -26.06 52.40 -15.57
C ILE A 7 -24.62 52.89 -15.38
N ALA A 8 -23.96 53.23 -16.48
CA ALA A 8 -22.60 53.75 -16.45
C ALA A 8 -22.57 55.22 -16.05
N THR A 9 -21.41 55.70 -15.62
CA THR A 9 -21.13 57.12 -15.43
C THR A 9 -20.05 57.57 -16.38
N THR A 10 -20.18 58.79 -16.90
CA THR A 10 -19.06 59.44 -17.59
C THR A 10 -17.96 59.81 -16.58
N LYS A 11 -16.76 60.18 -17.06
CA LYS A 11 -15.65 60.69 -16.22
C LYS A 11 -16.05 61.88 -15.33
N ARG A 12 -17.16 62.54 -15.65
CA ARG A 12 -17.70 63.71 -14.95
C ARG A 12 -18.98 63.40 -14.16
N GLY A 13 -19.30 62.11 -13.93
CA GLY A 13 -20.45 61.71 -13.12
C GLY A 13 -21.81 61.83 -13.80
N LEU A 14 -21.89 62.09 -15.12
CA LEU A 14 -23.18 62.06 -15.82
C LEU A 14 -23.69 60.63 -15.97
N PRO A 15 -24.99 60.35 -15.68
CA PRO A 15 -25.60 59.04 -15.90
C PRO A 15 -25.66 58.74 -17.40
N ALA A 16 -25.21 57.57 -17.79
CA ALA A 16 -25.12 57.18 -19.19
C ALA A 16 -25.30 55.68 -19.37
N THR A 17 -25.77 55.25 -20.53
CA THR A 17 -25.92 53.83 -20.86
C THR A 17 -25.43 53.54 -22.26
N TRP A 18 -25.08 52.28 -22.51
CA TRP A 18 -24.46 51.86 -23.75
C TRP A 18 -25.49 51.33 -24.74
N GLU A 19 -25.45 51.86 -25.96
CA GLU A 19 -25.93 51.13 -27.13
C GLU A 19 -24.98 49.96 -27.35
N ARG A 20 -25.50 48.73 -27.32
CA ARG A 20 -24.67 47.52 -27.26
C ARG A 20 -25.33 46.31 -27.89
N GLY A 21 -24.54 45.27 -28.13
CA GLY A 21 -25.00 43.98 -28.62
C GLY A 21 -24.82 43.75 -30.13
N GLY A 22 -25.25 42.59 -30.59
CA GLY A 22 -25.04 42.05 -31.93
C GLY A 22 -25.35 40.54 -31.97
N GLY A 23 -25.17 39.91 -33.13
CA GLY A 23 -25.22 38.45 -33.29
C GLY A 23 -23.84 37.81 -33.21
N LEU A 24 -23.70 36.71 -32.46
CA LEU A 24 -22.44 35.95 -32.34
C LEU A 24 -22.53 34.53 -32.92
N THR A 25 -23.73 33.94 -32.91
CA THR A 25 -23.97 32.58 -33.40
C THR A 25 -25.29 32.58 -34.19
N SER A 26 -26.13 31.55 -34.04
CA SER A 26 -27.49 31.57 -34.57
C SER A 26 -28.41 32.56 -33.85
N GLY A 27 -27.97 33.20 -32.77
CA GLY A 27 -28.74 34.20 -32.04
C GLY A 27 -27.95 35.47 -31.73
N GLY A 28 -28.69 36.51 -31.35
CA GLY A 28 -28.12 37.80 -30.99
C GLY A 28 -29.07 38.63 -30.13
N SER A 29 -28.50 39.62 -29.44
CA SER A 29 -29.27 40.56 -28.62
C SER A 29 -28.69 41.96 -28.76
N ALA A 30 -29.54 42.97 -28.64
CA ALA A 30 -29.16 44.36 -28.77
C ALA A 30 -29.94 45.25 -27.79
N THR A 31 -29.32 46.37 -27.41
CA THR A 31 -29.98 47.46 -26.68
C THR A 31 -29.75 48.76 -27.43
N ILE A 32 -30.83 49.42 -27.82
CA ILE A 32 -30.87 50.73 -28.47
C ILE A 32 -31.45 51.77 -27.50
N ILE A 33 -30.91 52.98 -27.51
CA ILE A 33 -31.46 54.11 -26.76
C ILE A 33 -32.16 55.05 -27.72
N ALA A 34 -33.39 55.47 -27.39
CA ALA A 34 -34.14 56.47 -28.15
C ALA A 34 -34.54 57.65 -27.24
N LYS A 35 -34.62 58.84 -27.82
CA LYS A 35 -35.15 60.04 -27.14
C LYS A 35 -36.67 59.89 -26.88
N PRO A 36 -37.29 60.79 -26.07
CA PRO A 36 -38.73 60.73 -25.79
C PRO A 36 -39.63 60.83 -27.04
N ASP A 37 -39.13 61.46 -28.10
CA ASP A 37 -39.75 61.60 -29.42
C ASP A 37 -39.44 60.42 -30.36
N GLY A 38 -38.70 59.41 -29.90
CA GLY A 38 -38.26 58.26 -30.69
C GLY A 38 -37.04 58.51 -31.58
N SER A 39 -36.54 59.74 -31.65
CA SER A 39 -35.38 60.09 -32.49
C SER A 39 -34.06 59.57 -31.93
N LYS A 40 -33.02 59.53 -32.78
CA LYS A 40 -31.68 59.08 -32.41
C LYS A 40 -31.06 60.02 -31.36
N PRO A 41 -30.62 59.51 -30.20
CA PRO A 41 -29.87 60.29 -29.25
C PRO A 41 -28.45 60.55 -29.76
N ARG A 42 -27.81 61.60 -29.25
CA ARG A 42 -26.43 61.89 -29.57
C ARG A 42 -25.51 61.11 -28.61
N ALA A 43 -24.53 60.41 -29.16
CA ALA A 43 -23.55 59.70 -28.35
C ALA A 43 -22.58 60.69 -27.68
N VAL A 44 -22.32 60.49 -26.38
CA VAL A 44 -21.23 61.13 -25.65
C VAL A 44 -19.89 60.59 -26.12
N TYR A 45 -19.85 59.28 -26.42
CA TYR A 45 -18.66 58.61 -26.89
C TYR A 45 -19.04 57.43 -27.78
N VAL A 46 -18.40 57.30 -28.94
CA VAL A 46 -18.52 56.13 -29.81
C VAL A 46 -17.17 55.41 -29.78
N ARG A 47 -17.18 54.14 -29.39
CA ARG A 47 -15.96 53.33 -29.34
C ARG A 47 -15.44 53.10 -30.75
N ARG A 48 -14.16 53.42 -30.98
CA ARG A 48 -13.47 53.25 -32.28
C ARG A 48 -12.39 52.17 -32.27
N GLY A 49 -12.13 51.52 -31.12
CA GLY A 49 -11.12 50.47 -30.97
C GLY A 49 -11.40 49.55 -29.79
N GLY A 50 -10.73 48.39 -29.75
CA GLY A 50 -10.92 47.32 -28.76
C GLY A 50 -11.78 46.15 -29.26
N HIS A 51 -12.20 45.25 -28.37
CA HIS A 51 -13.15 44.18 -28.67
C HIS A 51 -14.56 44.76 -28.90
N LEU A 52 -14.87 45.09 -30.15
CA LEU A 52 -16.14 45.73 -30.53
C LEU A 52 -17.24 44.72 -30.88
N ALA A 53 -16.92 43.45 -31.15
CA ALA A 53 -17.93 42.47 -31.58
C ALA A 53 -18.98 42.24 -30.48
N CYS A 54 -20.25 42.57 -30.77
CA CYS A 54 -21.39 42.45 -29.85
C CYS A 54 -21.23 43.23 -28.53
N GLY A 55 -20.28 44.18 -28.47
CA GLY A 55 -19.92 44.88 -27.25
C GLY A 55 -20.66 46.20 -27.07
N ASP A 56 -20.10 47.05 -26.22
CA ASP A 56 -20.52 48.43 -26.03
C ASP A 56 -20.04 49.29 -27.21
N HIS A 57 -20.96 49.94 -27.92
CA HIS A 57 -20.67 50.68 -29.15
C HIS A 57 -20.74 52.20 -28.98
N ALA A 58 -21.82 52.70 -28.38
CA ALA A 58 -22.01 54.13 -28.17
C ALA A 58 -22.57 54.42 -26.78
N LEU A 59 -21.87 55.25 -26.02
CA LEU A 59 -22.30 55.73 -24.71
C LEU A 59 -23.21 56.94 -24.90
N VAL A 60 -24.44 56.87 -24.39
CA VAL A 60 -25.44 57.92 -24.48
C VAL A 60 -25.75 58.44 -23.08
N ALA A 61 -25.73 59.77 -22.90
CA ALA A 61 -26.19 60.38 -21.65
C ALA A 61 -27.69 60.10 -21.49
N LEU A 62 -28.06 59.50 -20.36
CA LEU A 62 -29.40 59.02 -20.11
C LEU A 62 -30.18 60.10 -19.35
N HIS A 63 -31.38 60.41 -19.83
CA HIS A 63 -32.29 61.37 -19.22
C HIS A 63 -33.66 60.75 -19.00
N GLU A 64 -34.43 61.36 -18.11
CA GLU A 64 -35.84 60.99 -17.87
C GLU A 64 -36.65 61.09 -19.18
N GLY A 65 -37.54 60.12 -19.39
CA GLY A 65 -38.36 59.99 -20.58
C GLY A 65 -37.70 59.29 -21.77
N TYR A 66 -36.40 58.96 -21.70
CA TYR A 66 -35.73 58.19 -22.76
C TYR A 66 -36.26 56.75 -22.80
N TYR A 67 -36.13 56.09 -23.94
CA TYR A 67 -36.52 54.69 -24.12
C TYR A 67 -35.30 53.79 -24.32
N LEU A 68 -35.30 52.64 -23.63
CA LEU A 68 -34.38 51.55 -23.84
C LEU A 68 -35.12 50.44 -24.59
N VAL A 69 -34.66 50.14 -25.80
CA VAL A 69 -35.26 49.12 -26.66
C VAL A 69 -34.32 47.92 -26.68
N HIS A 70 -34.76 46.84 -26.04
CA HIS A 70 -34.08 45.55 -26.02
C HIS A 70 -34.67 44.66 -27.11
N ALA A 71 -33.82 44.01 -27.89
CA ALA A 71 -34.23 43.09 -28.94
C ALA A 71 -33.39 41.80 -28.87
N GLY A 72 -34.03 40.67 -29.14
CA GLY A 72 -33.43 39.35 -29.25
C GLY A 72 -33.82 38.68 -30.56
N VAL A 73 -32.87 38.01 -31.20
CA VAL A 73 -33.07 37.26 -32.43
C VAL A 73 -32.55 35.84 -32.22
N ASN A 74 -33.28 34.84 -32.71
CA ASN A 74 -32.87 33.44 -32.73
C ASN A 74 -33.15 32.83 -34.11
N ARG A 75 -32.15 32.16 -34.69
CA ARG A 75 -32.15 31.56 -36.03
C ARG A 75 -32.70 32.50 -37.12
N GLY A 76 -32.37 33.78 -37.04
CA GLY A 76 -32.84 34.81 -37.99
C GLY A 76 -34.27 35.31 -37.76
N THR A 77 -34.97 34.80 -36.74
CA THR A 77 -36.32 35.23 -36.37
C THR A 77 -36.32 36.08 -35.10
N ARG A 78 -37.21 37.08 -35.02
CA ARG A 78 -37.38 37.91 -33.81
C ARG A 78 -37.86 37.03 -32.67
N SER A 79 -37.04 36.87 -31.62
CA SER A 79 -37.35 35.95 -30.51
C SER A 79 -37.95 36.66 -29.31
N SER A 80 -37.51 37.88 -29.03
CA SER A 80 -37.97 38.67 -27.89
C SER A 80 -37.72 40.16 -28.11
N GLY A 81 -38.54 41.00 -27.50
CA GLY A 81 -38.32 42.45 -27.48
C GLY A 81 -38.95 43.09 -26.25
N ARG A 82 -38.37 44.18 -25.79
CA ARG A 82 -38.89 44.94 -24.65
C ARG A 82 -38.53 46.41 -24.78
N ILE A 83 -39.53 47.27 -24.56
CA ILE A 83 -39.38 48.71 -24.56
C ILE A 83 -39.55 49.20 -23.13
N GLU A 84 -38.53 49.84 -22.59
CA GLU A 84 -38.53 50.38 -21.23
C GLU A 84 -38.39 51.91 -21.29
N ARG A 85 -39.22 52.65 -20.56
CA ARG A 85 -39.10 54.11 -20.40
C ARG A 85 -38.36 54.44 -19.12
N VAL A 86 -37.39 55.33 -19.20
CA VAL A 86 -36.66 55.85 -18.03
C VAL A 86 -37.56 56.82 -17.26
N VAL A 87 -37.84 56.50 -16.01
CA VAL A 87 -38.66 57.30 -15.09
C VAL A 87 -37.80 58.30 -14.33
N SER A 88 -36.67 57.85 -13.79
CA SER A 88 -35.75 58.68 -13.00
C SER A 88 -34.30 58.19 -13.17
N VAL A 89 -33.33 59.09 -12.96
CA VAL A 89 -31.89 58.76 -12.92
C VAL A 89 -31.26 59.29 -11.63
N SER A 90 -30.40 58.50 -11.02
CA SER A 90 -29.67 58.88 -9.80
C SER A 90 -28.17 58.63 -9.94
N VAL A 91 -27.36 59.54 -9.38
CA VAL A 91 -25.90 59.40 -9.31
C VAL A 91 -25.45 59.70 -7.88
N LYS A 92 -24.75 58.75 -7.27
CA LYS A 92 -24.13 58.90 -5.95
C LYS A 92 -22.64 59.14 -6.11
N ASP A 93 -22.16 60.25 -5.55
CA ASP A 93 -20.73 60.54 -5.39
C ASP A 93 -20.25 59.92 -4.07
N ILE A 94 -19.21 59.09 -4.13
CA ILE A 94 -18.71 58.36 -2.96
C ILE A 94 -17.55 59.13 -2.31
N ASP A 95 -16.64 59.68 -3.11
CA ASP A 95 -15.38 60.27 -2.64
C ASP A 95 -14.80 61.33 -3.59
N GLY A 96 -15.61 61.84 -4.54
CA GLY A 96 -15.20 62.78 -5.57
C GLY A 96 -14.32 62.16 -6.66
N VAL A 97 -14.15 60.83 -6.67
CA VAL A 97 -13.38 60.04 -7.64
C VAL A 97 -14.22 58.89 -8.22
N LYS A 98 -15.05 58.24 -7.40
CA LYS A 98 -15.90 57.12 -7.77
C LYS A 98 -17.38 57.50 -7.75
N PHE A 99 -18.09 57.18 -8.84
CA PHE A 99 -19.52 57.40 -9.00
C PHE A 99 -20.26 56.08 -9.15
N GLU A 100 -21.46 56.00 -8.58
CA GLU A 100 -22.41 54.92 -8.83
C GLU A 100 -23.70 55.52 -9.39
N ALA A 101 -24.19 55.01 -10.52
CA ALA A 101 -25.40 55.51 -11.15
C ALA A 101 -26.43 54.40 -11.39
N SER A 102 -27.70 54.76 -11.19
CA SER A 102 -28.84 53.89 -11.43
C SER A 102 -29.96 54.65 -12.13
N ALA A 103 -30.81 53.91 -12.85
CA ALA A 103 -32.02 54.44 -13.44
C ALA A 103 -33.23 53.58 -13.04
N GLU A 104 -34.35 54.22 -12.78
CA GLU A 104 -35.63 53.52 -12.68
C GLU A 104 -36.29 53.49 -14.05
N VAL A 105 -36.71 52.32 -14.47
CA VAL A 105 -37.33 52.09 -15.78
C VAL A 105 -38.67 51.39 -15.63
N GLU A 106 -39.61 51.70 -16.50
CA GLU A 106 -40.92 51.04 -16.58
C GLU A 106 -41.08 50.34 -17.94
N VAL A 107 -41.66 49.14 -17.95
CA VAL A 107 -41.94 48.43 -19.20
C VAL A 107 -43.15 49.06 -19.87
N VAL A 108 -42.94 49.58 -21.08
CA VAL A 108 -43.97 50.23 -21.92
C VAL A 108 -44.65 49.21 -22.82
N ASN A 109 -43.86 48.30 -23.40
CA ASN A 109 -44.34 47.26 -24.30
C ASN A 109 -43.36 46.08 -24.32
N ALA A 110 -43.85 44.89 -24.65
CA ALA A 110 -43.02 43.70 -24.83
C ALA A 110 -43.45 42.92 -26.08
N PHE A 111 -42.49 42.19 -26.65
CA PHE A 111 -42.65 41.37 -27.83
C PHE A 111 -42.28 39.92 -27.49
N SER A 112 -43.22 39.01 -27.74
CA SER A 112 -43.08 37.57 -27.59
C SER A 112 -43.96 36.86 -28.60
N GLU A 113 -43.60 35.62 -28.95
CA GLU A 113 -44.40 34.75 -29.84
C GLU A 113 -44.78 35.38 -31.19
N GLY A 114 -43.94 36.29 -31.71
CA GLY A 114 -44.16 36.92 -33.01
C GLY A 114 -45.03 38.18 -32.99
N SER A 115 -45.48 38.66 -31.82
CA SER A 115 -46.33 39.85 -31.71
C SER A 115 -45.95 40.76 -30.53
N TRP A 116 -46.35 42.03 -30.59
CA TRP A 116 -46.26 42.97 -29.47
C TRP A 116 -47.52 42.87 -28.60
N ASP A 117 -47.36 42.94 -27.28
CA ASP A 117 -48.48 42.94 -26.32
C ASP A 117 -49.46 44.10 -26.55
N ARG A 118 -48.95 45.22 -27.08
CA ARG A 118 -49.72 46.42 -27.44
C ARG A 118 -49.27 46.93 -28.82
N PRO A 119 -50.13 47.64 -29.57
CA PRO A 119 -49.71 48.31 -30.80
C PRO A 119 -48.47 49.18 -30.57
N LEU A 120 -47.45 49.02 -31.42
CA LEU A 120 -46.21 49.78 -31.32
C LEU A 120 -46.48 51.26 -31.63
N ASP A 121 -46.00 52.15 -30.77
CA ASP A 121 -46.06 53.59 -31.02
C ASP A 121 -45.24 53.93 -32.28
N PRO A 122 -45.82 54.57 -33.31
CA PRO A 122 -45.11 54.89 -34.56
C PRO A 122 -43.78 55.60 -34.37
N LYS A 123 -43.63 56.39 -33.31
CA LYS A 123 -42.38 57.11 -33.03
C LYS A 123 -41.21 56.16 -32.70
N LEU A 124 -41.49 54.97 -32.16
CA LEU A 124 -40.49 54.01 -31.71
C LEU A 124 -40.16 52.95 -32.77
N GLU A 125 -40.90 52.90 -33.87
CA GLU A 125 -40.72 51.91 -34.94
C GLU A 125 -39.28 51.90 -35.47
N ALA A 126 -38.71 53.08 -35.75
CA ALA A 126 -37.33 53.20 -36.21
C ALA A 126 -36.29 52.67 -35.20
N ALA A 127 -36.52 52.89 -33.89
CA ALA A 127 -35.63 52.41 -32.84
C ALA A 127 -35.74 50.88 -32.65
N VAL A 128 -36.95 50.34 -32.76
CA VAL A 128 -37.24 48.90 -32.70
C VAL A 128 -36.60 48.16 -33.87
N GLU A 129 -36.77 48.67 -35.09
CA GLU A 129 -36.15 48.08 -36.28
C GLU A 129 -34.62 48.14 -36.19
N ALA A 130 -34.06 49.25 -35.69
CA ALA A 130 -32.64 49.34 -35.42
C ALA A 130 -32.17 48.32 -34.37
N ALA A 131 -32.96 48.05 -33.34
CA ALA A 131 -32.61 47.07 -32.31
C ALA A 131 -32.60 45.63 -32.86
N PHE A 132 -33.65 45.23 -33.57
CA PHE A 132 -33.71 43.88 -34.17
C PHE A 132 -32.66 43.70 -35.28
N GLY A 133 -32.44 44.70 -36.13
CA GLY A 133 -31.40 44.64 -37.15
C GLY A 133 -29.99 44.59 -36.53
N LYS A 134 -29.74 45.33 -35.44
CA LYS A 134 -28.46 45.25 -34.73
C LYS A 134 -28.25 43.85 -34.16
N ALA A 135 -29.29 43.28 -33.53
CA ALA A 135 -29.25 41.93 -32.95
C ALA A 135 -29.06 40.82 -34.01
N SER A 136 -29.56 41.00 -35.25
CA SER A 136 -29.39 40.02 -36.34
C SER A 136 -28.04 40.13 -37.06
N THR A 137 -27.27 41.19 -36.82
CA THR A 137 -26.00 41.42 -37.52
C THR A 137 -24.86 40.66 -36.85
N TYR A 138 -24.30 39.69 -37.57
CA TYR A 138 -23.17 38.90 -37.11
C TYR A 138 -21.93 39.76 -36.86
N HIS A 139 -21.29 39.59 -35.70
CA HIS A 139 -20.11 40.34 -35.27
C HIS A 139 -20.28 41.85 -35.44
N ASN A 140 -21.44 42.39 -35.05
CA ASN A 140 -21.69 43.83 -35.10
C ASN A 140 -20.62 44.59 -34.29
N ARG A 141 -20.01 45.61 -34.90
CA ARG A 141 -18.92 46.43 -34.33
C ARG A 141 -19.24 47.94 -34.32
N VAL A 142 -20.44 48.34 -34.72
CA VAL A 142 -20.78 49.75 -34.98
C VAL A 142 -22.04 50.17 -34.23
N ALA A 143 -22.18 51.45 -33.93
CA ALA A 143 -23.43 51.99 -33.40
C ALA A 143 -24.48 52.13 -34.52
N TRP A 144 -25.75 51.85 -34.22
CA TRP A 144 -26.85 51.76 -35.19
C TRP A 144 -27.83 52.92 -35.07
N TYR A 145 -28.07 53.38 -33.84
CA TYR A 145 -29.15 54.31 -33.55
C TYR A 145 -28.65 55.48 -32.70
N VAL A 146 -27.59 56.12 -33.17
CA VAL A 146 -27.07 57.37 -32.61
C VAL A 146 -26.87 58.40 -33.69
N ASP A 147 -27.07 59.66 -33.34
CA ASP A 147 -26.74 60.79 -34.19
C ASP A 147 -25.25 61.14 -34.04
N THR A 148 -24.51 61.02 -35.14
CA THR A 148 -23.09 61.34 -35.23
C THR A 148 -22.81 62.66 -35.97
N SER A 149 -23.83 63.44 -36.30
CA SER A 149 -23.66 64.73 -36.96
C SER A 149 -22.87 65.73 -36.10
N GLU A 150 -22.17 66.66 -36.76
CA GLU A 150 -21.42 67.72 -36.09
C GLU A 150 -22.34 68.58 -35.23
N ARG A 151 -21.88 68.95 -34.03
CA ARG A 151 -22.67 69.74 -33.10
C ARG A 151 -22.91 71.13 -33.69
N ALA A 152 -24.15 71.61 -33.68
CA ALA A 152 -24.40 73.04 -33.83
C ALA A 152 -23.60 73.82 -32.76
N PRO A 153 -22.95 74.94 -33.11
CA PRO A 153 -22.14 75.70 -32.15
C PRO A 153 -22.99 76.10 -30.95
N GLU A 154 -22.49 75.83 -29.74
CA GLU A 154 -23.15 76.25 -28.50
C GLU A 154 -23.33 77.76 -28.51
N THR A 155 -24.52 78.23 -28.15
CA THR A 155 -24.74 79.66 -27.92
C THR A 155 -23.90 80.13 -26.74
N PRO A 156 -23.45 81.40 -26.72
CA PRO A 156 -22.66 81.95 -25.62
C PRO A 156 -23.31 81.78 -24.24
N GLU A 157 -24.64 81.82 -24.16
CA GLU A 157 -25.41 81.63 -22.93
C GLU A 157 -25.35 80.19 -22.41
N GLN A 158 -25.48 79.20 -23.29
CA GLN A 158 -25.35 77.78 -22.94
C GLN A 158 -23.95 77.46 -22.44
N ARG A 159 -22.91 78.03 -23.08
CA ARG A 159 -21.52 77.89 -22.64
C ARG A 159 -21.31 78.46 -21.23
N LYS A 160 -21.80 79.69 -20.99
CA LYS A 160 -21.68 80.36 -19.67
C LYS A 160 -22.40 79.58 -18.57
N ARG A 161 -23.59 79.04 -18.84
CA ARG A 161 -24.35 78.22 -17.88
C ARG A 161 -23.59 76.93 -17.53
N ARG A 162 -23.04 76.24 -18.53
CA ARG A 162 -22.24 75.03 -18.32
C ARG A 162 -20.97 75.33 -17.53
N GLU A 163 -20.27 76.43 -17.83
CA GLU A 163 -19.06 76.84 -17.12
C GLU A 163 -19.35 77.15 -15.65
N ALA A 164 -20.44 77.86 -15.36
CA ALA A 164 -20.87 78.13 -13.98
C ALA A 164 -21.24 76.84 -13.22
N GLU A 165 -21.93 75.91 -13.87
CA GLU A 165 -22.27 74.61 -13.27
C GLU A 165 -21.03 73.75 -13.02
N MET A 166 -20.09 73.73 -13.97
CA MET A 166 -18.80 73.04 -13.81
C MET A 166 -18.00 73.62 -12.63
N ALA A 167 -17.90 74.95 -12.54
CA ALA A 167 -17.20 75.60 -11.43
C ALA A 167 -17.84 75.26 -10.07
N ARG A 168 -19.18 75.20 -10.00
CA ARG A 168 -19.90 74.80 -8.77
C ARG A 168 -19.60 73.34 -8.39
N GLN A 169 -19.60 72.43 -9.35
CA GLN A 169 -19.30 71.00 -9.12
C GLN A 169 -17.83 70.77 -8.74
N ASP A 170 -16.89 71.51 -9.32
CA ASP A 170 -15.47 71.45 -8.95
C ASP A 170 -15.25 71.96 -7.51
N ALA A 171 -15.90 73.07 -7.14
CA ALA A 171 -15.84 73.62 -5.78
C ALA A 171 -16.41 72.64 -4.74
N GLN A 172 -17.55 72.01 -5.02
CA GLN A 172 -18.15 71.02 -4.14
C GLN A 172 -17.25 69.78 -3.95
N ARG A 173 -16.58 69.32 -5.01
CA ARG A 173 -15.63 68.20 -4.93
C ARG A 173 -14.35 68.56 -4.19
N ALA A 174 -13.84 69.78 -4.35
CA ALA A 174 -12.70 70.26 -3.59
C ALA A 174 -13.03 70.29 -2.09
N GLN A 175 -14.24 70.73 -1.72
CA GLN A 175 -14.70 70.73 -0.33
C GLN A 175 -14.78 69.32 0.24
N LEU A 176 -15.39 68.36 -0.46
CA LEU A 176 -15.48 66.97 0.02
C LEU A 176 -14.11 66.32 0.25
N ARG A 177 -13.12 66.61 -0.62
CA ARG A 177 -11.75 66.14 -0.44
C ARG A 177 -11.07 66.78 0.76
N ALA A 178 -11.29 68.08 0.97
CA ALA A 178 -10.78 68.79 2.13
C ALA A 178 -11.40 68.26 3.43
N ASP A 179 -12.71 68.02 3.45
CA ASP A 179 -13.42 67.49 4.62
C ASP A 179 -12.95 66.08 4.97
N LYS A 180 -12.76 65.20 3.96
CA LYS A 180 -12.19 63.86 4.16
C LYS A 180 -10.76 63.93 4.68
N ALA A 181 -9.91 64.77 4.09
CA ALA A 181 -8.53 64.94 4.55
C ALA A 181 -8.48 65.47 5.99
N ALA A 182 -9.37 66.39 6.37
CA ALA A 182 -9.48 66.90 7.73
C ALA A 182 -9.98 65.82 8.71
N ALA A 183 -10.96 65.01 8.30
CA ALA A 183 -11.47 63.89 9.11
C ALA A 183 -10.39 62.82 9.32
N ASP A 184 -9.65 62.45 8.27
CA ASP A 184 -8.54 61.48 8.34
C ASP A 184 -7.40 62.01 9.22
N ALA A 185 -7.06 63.30 9.10
CA ALA A 185 -6.06 63.94 9.95
C ALA A 185 -6.48 63.99 11.43
N LYS A 186 -7.76 64.27 11.69
CA LYS A 186 -8.33 64.25 13.05
C LYS A 186 -8.30 62.83 13.63
N ALA A 187 -8.76 61.82 12.88
CA ALA A 187 -8.73 60.43 13.31
C ALA A 187 -7.31 59.93 13.60
N LYS A 188 -6.34 60.31 12.76
CA LYS A 188 -4.92 60.01 13.00
C LYS A 188 -4.41 60.65 14.29
N ALA A 189 -4.71 61.92 14.52
CA ALA A 189 -4.30 62.62 15.74
C ALA A 189 -4.93 62.03 17.00
N GLU A 190 -6.21 61.64 16.94
CA GLU A 190 -6.92 60.95 18.04
C GLU A 190 -6.30 59.58 18.33
N ALA A 191 -5.97 58.81 17.29
CA ALA A 191 -5.31 57.51 17.45
C ALA A 191 -3.90 57.64 18.06
N GLU A 192 -3.11 58.64 17.65
CA GLU A 192 -1.79 58.92 18.24
C GLU A 192 -1.89 59.45 19.68
N ALA A 193 -2.94 60.20 20.02
CA ALA A 193 -3.21 60.63 21.39
C ALA A 193 -3.61 59.44 22.28
N ALA A 194 -4.49 58.55 21.80
CA ALA A 194 -4.87 57.33 22.52
C ALA A 194 -3.67 56.40 22.73
N SER A 195 -2.81 56.26 21.72
CA SER A 195 -1.55 55.52 21.81
C SER A 195 -0.62 56.07 22.89
N ARG A 196 -0.42 57.40 22.93
CA ARG A 196 0.36 58.06 24.00
C ARG A 196 -0.23 57.82 25.39
N ALA A 197 -1.56 57.83 25.51
CA ALA A 197 -2.23 57.56 26.78
C ALA A 197 -2.09 56.10 27.23
N ALA A 198 -2.01 55.15 26.29
CA ALA A 198 -1.84 53.72 26.57
C ALA A 198 -0.39 53.34 26.92
N LEU A 199 0.60 54.08 26.41
CA LEU A 199 2.02 53.78 26.56
C LEU A 199 2.46 53.49 28.01
N PRO A 200 2.11 54.29 29.05
CA PRO A 200 2.54 54.00 30.42
C PRO A 200 2.10 52.63 30.95
N GLY A 201 0.93 52.13 30.53
CA GLY A 201 0.43 50.81 30.93
C GLY A 201 1.12 49.66 30.19
N LEU A 202 1.59 49.90 28.97
CA LEU A 202 2.24 48.91 28.11
C LEU A 202 3.77 48.89 28.25
N LEU A 203 4.36 49.96 28.76
CA LEU A 203 5.81 50.11 28.92
C LEU A 203 6.48 48.97 29.70
N PRO A 204 5.92 48.45 30.83
CA PRO A 204 6.53 47.33 31.54
C PRO A 204 6.65 46.06 30.69
N ARG A 205 5.65 45.77 29.85
CA ARG A 205 5.66 44.62 28.94
C ARG A 205 6.68 44.79 27.82
N LEU A 206 6.77 45.99 27.25
CA LEU A 206 7.78 46.33 26.24
C LEU A 206 9.19 46.24 26.83
N SER A 207 9.39 46.68 28.07
CA SER A 207 10.66 46.53 28.79
C SER A 207 11.03 45.06 28.99
N ALA A 208 10.10 44.23 29.47
CA ALA A 208 10.33 42.79 29.64
C ALA A 208 10.66 42.11 28.30
N LEU A 209 10.08 42.59 27.19
CA LEU A 209 10.38 42.11 25.85
C LEU A 209 11.81 42.47 25.42
N VAL A 210 12.30 43.67 25.75
CA VAL A 210 13.72 44.04 25.54
C VAL A 210 14.65 43.11 26.30
N ASP A 211 14.36 42.80 27.56
CA ASP A 211 15.19 41.88 28.36
C ASP A 211 15.27 40.47 27.73
N ARG A 212 14.13 39.97 27.23
CA ARG A 212 14.05 38.70 26.49
C ARG A 212 14.85 38.74 25.17
N LEU A 213 14.81 39.84 24.42
CA LEU A 213 15.61 40.03 23.21
C LEU A 213 17.10 40.06 23.50
N VAL A 214 17.51 40.70 24.60
CA VAL A 214 18.91 40.71 25.03
C VAL A 214 19.37 39.29 25.36
N ALA A 215 18.55 38.50 26.06
CA ALA A 215 18.84 37.10 26.35
C ALA A 215 18.96 36.26 25.06
N LEU A 216 18.04 36.45 24.10
CA LEU A 216 18.09 35.78 22.79
C LEU A 216 19.36 36.13 22.00
N LYS A 217 19.72 37.41 21.92
CA LYS A 217 20.94 37.88 21.22
C LYS A 217 22.21 37.38 21.91
N ALA A 218 22.19 37.25 23.24
CA ALA A 218 23.30 36.65 23.98
C ALA A 218 23.44 35.15 23.71
N ALA A 219 22.33 34.41 23.63
CA ALA A 219 22.33 32.98 23.28
C ALA A 219 22.79 32.74 21.84
N ASN A 220 22.48 33.67 20.93
CA ASN A 220 22.82 33.54 19.51
C ASN A 220 23.25 34.89 18.90
N PRO A 221 24.53 35.28 19.05
CA PRO A 221 25.03 36.58 18.61
C PRO A 221 24.97 36.82 17.10
N THR A 222 24.88 35.74 16.32
CA THR A 222 24.84 35.79 14.86
C THR A 222 23.43 35.96 14.28
N ALA A 223 22.39 35.80 15.11
CA ALA A 223 21.02 35.97 14.67
C ALA A 223 20.66 37.44 14.50
N GLY A 224 20.06 37.78 13.36
CA GLY A 224 19.56 39.13 13.06
C GLY A 224 18.21 39.44 13.72
N TYR A 225 18.06 39.14 15.02
CA TYR A 225 16.85 39.50 15.77
C TYR A 225 16.62 41.01 15.67
N THR A 226 15.39 41.41 15.34
CA THR A 226 15.08 42.83 15.17
C THR A 226 15.07 43.54 16.52
N GLU A 227 15.57 44.76 16.55
CA GLU A 227 15.57 45.59 17.76
C GLU A 227 14.21 46.28 17.91
N LEU A 228 13.78 46.48 19.16
CA LEU A 228 12.56 47.20 19.49
C LEU A 228 12.87 48.70 19.57
N GLU A 229 12.33 49.47 18.64
CA GLU A 229 12.51 50.93 18.61
C GLU A 229 11.25 51.61 19.17
N LEU A 230 11.38 52.29 20.31
CA LEU A 230 10.30 53.01 20.95
C LEU A 230 10.30 54.49 20.56
N GLY A 231 9.19 54.98 20.03
CA GLY A 231 8.92 56.39 19.81
C GLY A 231 7.85 56.92 20.75
N ASP A 232 7.50 58.20 20.59
CA ASP A 232 6.60 58.92 21.52
C ASP A 232 5.14 58.42 21.46
N SER A 233 4.64 58.09 20.27
CA SER A 233 3.28 57.57 20.05
C SER A 233 3.22 56.29 19.24
N ARG A 234 4.38 55.77 18.81
CA ARG A 234 4.51 54.60 17.94
C ARG A 234 5.78 53.84 18.29
N PHE A 235 5.84 52.56 17.94
CA PHE A 235 7.05 51.75 18.01
C PHE A 235 7.24 50.97 16.71
N SER A 236 8.47 50.50 16.50
CA SER A 236 8.83 49.64 15.39
C SER A 236 9.44 48.33 15.90
N PHE A 237 8.94 47.21 15.39
CA PHE A 237 9.47 45.88 15.70
C PHE A 237 9.29 44.91 14.53
N GLY A 238 10.36 44.69 13.77
CA GLY A 238 10.31 43.90 12.55
C GLY A 238 9.47 44.55 11.44
N TRP A 239 9.28 43.83 10.34
CA TRP A 239 8.52 44.33 9.20
C TRP A 239 7.01 44.43 9.48
N GLY A 240 6.47 43.49 10.27
CA GLY A 240 5.03 43.38 10.56
C GLY A 240 4.49 44.44 11.53
N LEU A 241 5.36 45.05 12.36
CA LEU A 241 4.98 46.10 13.31
C LEU A 241 5.79 47.38 13.08
N LYS A 242 6.01 47.74 11.82
CA LYS A 242 6.68 49.00 11.47
C LYS A 242 5.75 50.19 11.73
N ASP A 243 6.22 51.17 12.49
CA ASP A 243 5.49 52.40 12.85
C ASP A 243 4.10 52.15 13.48
N ALA A 244 3.98 51.07 14.26
CA ALA A 244 2.75 50.63 14.91
C ALA A 244 2.39 51.52 16.11
N LEU A 245 1.09 51.75 16.35
CA LEU A 245 0.60 52.44 17.55
C LEU A 245 0.69 51.53 18.77
N TYR A 246 0.82 52.12 19.97
CA TYR A 246 0.76 51.39 21.23
C TYR A 246 -0.68 50.94 21.50
N THR A 247 -0.93 49.66 21.21
CA THR A 247 -2.19 48.98 21.50
C THR A 247 -1.89 47.59 22.09
N GLU A 248 -2.86 47.04 22.82
CA GLU A 248 -2.78 45.67 23.35
C GLU A 248 -2.46 44.63 22.26
N GLU A 249 -3.08 44.77 21.08
CA GLU A 249 -2.89 43.85 19.95
C GLU A 249 -1.47 43.95 19.36
N SER A 250 -0.94 45.17 19.22
CA SER A 250 0.40 45.39 18.67
C SER A 250 1.47 44.86 19.62
N VAL A 251 1.33 45.08 20.93
CA VAL A 251 2.27 44.55 21.94
C VAL A 251 2.17 43.02 22.03
N ALA A 252 0.97 42.45 22.04
CA ALA A 252 0.79 40.99 22.04
C ALA A 252 1.36 40.33 20.78
N SER A 253 1.32 41.01 19.63
CA SER A 253 1.94 40.54 18.40
C SER A 253 3.47 40.55 18.48
N ALA A 254 4.06 41.57 19.11
CA ALA A 254 5.50 41.60 19.37
C ALA A 254 5.91 40.47 20.34
N GLU A 255 5.15 40.25 21.42
CA GLU A 255 5.41 39.17 22.38
C GLU A 255 5.34 37.78 21.76
N ARG A 256 4.38 37.53 20.86
CA ARG A 256 4.27 36.26 20.10
C ARG A 256 5.48 36.04 19.20
N LEU A 257 5.96 37.09 18.54
CA LEU A 257 7.14 36.99 17.69
C LEU A 257 8.38 36.62 18.53
N VAL A 258 8.60 37.28 19.67
CA VAL A 258 9.70 36.94 20.58
C VAL A 258 9.57 35.53 21.13
N ALA A 259 8.37 35.11 21.55
CA ALA A 259 8.13 33.74 22.02
C ALA A 259 8.47 32.69 20.96
N SER A 260 8.15 32.97 19.68
CA SER A 260 8.53 32.06 18.58
C SER A 260 10.04 31.96 18.38
N TRP A 261 10.78 33.05 18.61
CA TRP A 261 12.24 33.04 18.55
C TRP A 261 12.86 32.29 19.73
N GLU A 262 12.29 32.41 20.93
CA GLU A 262 12.69 31.61 22.10
C GLU A 262 12.48 30.12 21.86
N GLU A 263 11.34 29.72 21.28
CA GLU A 263 11.07 28.34 20.93
C GLU A 263 12.08 27.81 19.89
N GLN A 264 12.41 28.60 18.88
CA GLN A 264 13.40 28.23 17.86
C GLN A 264 14.81 28.08 18.45
N GLU A 265 15.21 28.96 19.36
CA GLU A 265 16.51 28.86 20.03
C GLU A 265 16.54 27.64 20.97
N ALA A 266 15.47 27.35 21.70
CA ALA A 266 15.35 26.14 22.51
C ALA A 266 15.48 24.86 21.66
N LYS A 267 14.81 24.80 20.50
CA LYS A 267 14.95 23.70 19.53
C LYS A 267 16.39 23.57 19.01
N ARG A 268 17.06 24.69 18.72
CA ARG A 268 18.46 24.71 18.26
C ARG A 268 19.41 24.17 19.32
N GLN A 269 19.26 24.59 20.57
CA GLN A 269 20.08 24.10 21.69
C GLN A 269 19.85 22.62 21.93
N LEU A 270 18.59 22.17 21.90
CA LEU A 270 18.24 20.76 22.03
C LEU A 270 18.87 19.92 20.90
N ARG A 271 18.72 20.37 19.65
CA ARG A 271 19.39 19.75 18.50
C ARG A 271 20.89 19.69 18.68
N ALA A 272 21.54 20.78 19.08
CA ALA A 272 23.00 20.82 19.29
C ALA A 272 23.46 19.83 20.38
N ALA A 273 22.67 19.65 21.44
CA ALA A 273 22.95 18.67 22.49
C ALA A 273 22.73 17.22 22.03
N MET A 274 21.74 16.97 21.19
CA MET A 274 21.37 15.62 20.75
C MET A 274 22.14 15.15 19.51
N LEU A 275 22.62 16.06 18.66
CA LEU A 275 23.31 15.75 17.41
C LEU A 275 24.47 14.75 17.58
N PRO A 276 25.41 14.92 18.54
CA PRO A 276 26.51 13.97 18.71
C PRO A 276 26.06 12.55 19.08
N ARG A 277 24.90 12.42 19.73
CA ARG A 277 24.34 11.10 20.11
C ARG A 277 23.82 10.35 18.89
N PHE A 278 23.21 11.06 17.94
CA PHE A 278 22.82 10.46 16.65
C PHE A 278 24.03 10.18 15.76
N GLU A 279 25.02 11.07 15.73
CA GLU A 279 26.27 10.87 14.97
C GLU A 279 27.04 9.61 15.42
N ALA A 280 26.92 9.21 16.69
CA ALA A 280 27.52 7.98 17.20
C ALA A 280 27.01 6.70 16.49
N PHE A 281 25.86 6.74 15.82
CA PHE A 281 25.33 5.60 15.07
C PHE A 281 25.80 5.54 13.61
N THR A 282 26.53 6.55 13.11
CA THR A 282 26.90 6.65 11.69
C THR A 282 27.55 5.38 11.16
N SER A 283 28.54 4.83 11.86
CA SER A 283 29.25 3.62 11.41
C SER A 283 28.34 2.38 11.35
N ARG A 284 27.35 2.27 12.24
CA ARG A 284 26.36 1.16 12.22
C ARG A 284 25.41 1.29 11.04
N VAL A 285 24.98 2.52 10.76
CA VAL A 285 24.09 2.82 9.62
C VAL A 285 24.81 2.58 8.28
N GLU A 286 26.07 2.98 8.15
CA GLU A 286 26.88 2.74 6.95
C GLU A 286 27.14 1.25 6.71
N ALA A 287 27.23 0.44 7.76
CA ALA A 287 27.36 -1.02 7.63
C ALA A 287 26.13 -1.68 6.96
N LEU A 288 24.99 -0.98 6.94
CA LEU A 288 23.75 -1.40 6.26
C LEU A 288 23.60 -0.77 4.86
N ASP A 289 24.64 -0.12 4.33
CA ASP A 289 24.59 0.65 3.07
C ASP A 289 23.54 1.78 3.11
N LEU A 290 23.30 2.33 4.31
CA LEU A 290 22.43 3.47 4.56
C LEU A 290 23.26 4.70 4.98
N SER A 291 22.64 5.88 4.98
CA SER A 291 23.25 7.09 5.53
C SER A 291 22.26 7.88 6.38
N LEU A 292 22.80 8.68 7.31
CA LEU A 292 22.01 9.56 8.16
C LEU A 292 21.73 10.90 7.48
N ARG A 293 20.48 11.35 7.57
CA ARG A 293 20.03 12.67 7.13
C ARG A 293 19.69 13.52 8.35
N PHE A 294 20.41 14.62 8.53
CA PHE A 294 20.18 15.58 9.61
C PHE A 294 19.36 16.77 9.12
N GLY A 295 18.10 16.83 9.49
CA GLY A 295 17.23 17.98 9.26
C GLY A 295 17.30 19.01 10.39
N ASP A 296 16.45 20.03 10.29
CA ASP A 296 16.33 21.07 11.32
C ASP A 296 15.60 20.57 12.58
N GLU A 297 14.58 19.73 12.40
CA GLU A 297 13.76 19.22 13.51
C GLU A 297 13.91 17.71 13.74
N LYS A 298 14.46 16.96 12.78
CA LYS A 298 14.51 15.49 12.82
C LYS A 298 15.77 14.91 12.19
N VAL A 299 16.12 13.69 12.62
CA VAL A 299 17.11 12.79 11.99
C VAL A 299 16.37 11.65 11.33
N GLY A 300 16.80 11.21 10.14
CA GLY A 300 16.22 10.04 9.48
C GLY A 300 17.25 9.26 8.69
N PHE A 301 16.85 8.10 8.18
CA PHE A 301 17.67 7.31 7.27
C PHE A 301 17.58 7.85 5.84
N SER A 302 18.49 7.42 4.97
CA SER A 302 18.53 7.85 3.57
C SER A 302 17.36 7.33 2.74
N ASP A 303 16.82 6.17 3.09
CA ASP A 303 15.66 5.52 2.48
C ASP A 303 14.32 6.02 3.03
N ASP A 304 14.33 6.79 4.13
CA ASP A 304 13.12 7.38 4.68
C ASP A 304 12.52 8.44 3.74
N GLY A 305 11.20 8.32 3.55
CA GLY A 305 10.40 9.29 2.82
C GLY A 305 10.41 10.68 3.47
N TYR A 306 9.92 11.68 2.74
CA TYR A 306 9.98 13.11 3.13
C TYR A 306 9.39 13.43 4.52
N TYR A 307 8.46 12.61 5.02
CA TYR A 307 7.81 12.79 6.33
C TYR A 307 8.35 11.87 7.44
N GLY A 308 9.31 11.00 7.12
CA GLY A 308 9.95 10.10 8.08
C GLY A 308 10.95 10.82 8.99
N GLY A 309 11.39 10.12 10.05
CA GLY A 309 12.44 10.57 10.95
C GLY A 309 12.01 10.82 12.40
N TYR A 310 13.03 10.97 13.23
CA TYR A 310 13.01 10.99 14.68
C TYR A 310 13.35 12.38 15.20
N SER A 311 12.60 12.85 16.19
CA SER A 311 12.82 14.13 16.85
C SER A 311 14.17 14.18 17.58
N TYR A 312 14.71 15.39 17.76
CA TYR A 312 15.88 15.63 18.59
C TYR A 312 15.52 15.59 20.10
N ASP A 313 14.98 14.48 20.58
CA ASP A 313 14.67 14.24 22.00
C ASP A 313 14.99 12.78 22.37
N ASN A 314 14.86 12.43 23.66
CA ASN A 314 15.22 11.08 24.11
C ASN A 314 14.30 10.02 23.49
N ASP A 315 13.00 10.30 23.36
CA ASP A 315 12.03 9.39 22.74
C ASP A 315 12.40 9.12 21.27
N GLY A 316 12.80 10.17 20.53
CA GLY A 316 13.29 10.04 19.16
C GLY A 316 14.58 9.24 19.06
N LEU A 317 15.51 9.41 20.01
CA LEU A 317 16.75 8.64 20.05
C LEU A 317 16.50 7.15 20.33
N GLU A 318 15.65 6.85 21.31
CA GLU A 318 15.27 5.47 21.65
C GLU A 318 14.55 4.79 20.49
N GLY A 319 13.63 5.51 19.83
CA GLY A 319 12.94 5.03 18.63
C GLY A 319 13.89 4.78 17.46
N PHE A 320 14.89 5.65 17.27
CA PHE A 320 15.91 5.48 16.23
C PHE A 320 16.78 4.25 16.50
N GLU A 321 17.24 4.07 17.74
CA GLU A 321 18.08 2.93 18.12
C GLU A 321 17.33 1.61 17.96
N ALA A 322 16.06 1.54 18.36
CA ALA A 322 15.23 0.36 18.18
C ALA A 322 15.04 0.00 16.70
N ASP A 323 14.81 0.99 15.83
CA ASP A 323 14.66 0.74 14.40
C ASP A 323 15.97 0.32 13.74
N LEU A 324 17.10 0.88 14.18
CA LEU A 324 18.43 0.47 13.72
C LEU A 324 18.70 -0.99 14.09
N VAL A 325 18.40 -1.41 15.31
CA VAL A 325 18.56 -2.82 15.73
C VAL A 325 17.71 -3.75 14.86
N ARG A 326 16.45 -3.39 14.60
CA ARG A 326 15.57 -4.16 13.71
C ARG A 326 16.16 -4.29 12.30
N LYS A 327 16.66 -3.20 11.71
CA LYS A 327 17.30 -3.22 10.39
C LYS A 327 18.60 -4.06 10.37
N GLU A 328 19.38 -4.05 11.45
CA GLU A 328 20.56 -4.91 11.61
C GLU A 328 20.18 -6.40 11.68
N GLU A 329 19.12 -6.75 12.39
CA GLU A 329 18.61 -8.13 12.47
C GLU A 329 18.10 -8.62 11.11
N GLU A 330 17.31 -7.81 10.40
CA GLU A 330 16.81 -8.12 9.05
C GLU A 330 17.96 -8.31 8.05
N ALA A 331 18.99 -7.46 8.10
CA ALA A 331 20.17 -7.60 7.25
C ALA A 331 20.98 -8.86 7.59
N ALA A 332 21.11 -9.21 8.88
CA ALA A 332 21.80 -10.42 9.31
C ALA A 332 21.04 -11.70 8.92
N GLU A 333 19.72 -11.70 9.00
CA GLU A 333 18.87 -12.80 8.52
C GLU A 333 19.04 -13.00 7.02
N LYS A 334 18.88 -11.93 6.23
CA LYS A 334 19.07 -11.96 4.79
C LYS A 334 20.47 -12.45 4.39
N ALA A 335 21.52 -12.00 5.07
CA ALA A 335 22.88 -12.47 4.82
C ALA A 335 23.04 -13.98 5.11
N ARG A 336 22.40 -14.49 6.18
CA ARG A 336 22.39 -15.93 6.48
C ARG A 336 21.64 -16.72 5.41
N GLU A 337 20.50 -16.22 4.94
CA GLU A 337 19.73 -16.82 3.85
C GLU A 337 20.53 -16.84 2.55
N GLU A 338 21.22 -15.75 2.20
CA GLU A 338 22.06 -15.66 1.01
C GLU A 338 23.25 -16.64 1.09
N VAL A 339 23.91 -16.74 2.24
CA VAL A 339 24.98 -17.72 2.47
C VAL A 339 24.44 -19.15 2.38
N ALA A 340 23.29 -19.44 2.97
CA ALA A 340 22.65 -20.76 2.90
C ALA A 340 22.22 -21.12 1.47
N ALA A 341 21.66 -20.16 0.73
CA ALA A 341 21.27 -20.33 -0.67
C ALA A 341 22.49 -20.54 -1.57
N ALA A 342 23.57 -19.78 -1.36
CA ALA A 342 24.84 -19.96 -2.07
C ALA A 342 25.48 -21.32 -1.77
N ALA A 343 25.45 -21.76 -0.51
CA ALA A 343 25.94 -23.08 -0.11
C ALA A 343 25.10 -24.21 -0.74
N LYS A 344 23.76 -24.08 -0.75
CA LYS A 344 22.85 -25.02 -1.44
C LYS A 344 23.19 -25.09 -2.93
N ALA A 345 23.28 -23.94 -3.61
CA ALA A 345 23.58 -23.88 -5.04
C ALA A 345 24.96 -24.47 -5.38
N ALA A 346 25.97 -24.26 -4.52
CA ALA A 346 27.29 -24.85 -4.69
C ALA A 346 27.25 -26.38 -4.56
N ALA A 347 26.54 -26.91 -3.55
CA ALA A 347 26.36 -28.34 -3.36
C ALA A 347 25.61 -29.01 -4.51
N GLU A 348 24.56 -28.36 -5.03
CA GLU A 348 23.81 -28.84 -6.21
C GLU A 348 24.67 -28.82 -7.48
N ALA A 349 25.51 -27.79 -7.66
CA ALA A 349 26.43 -27.72 -8.80
C ALA A 349 27.51 -28.80 -8.75
N GLU A 350 28.06 -29.10 -7.57
CA GLU A 350 28.98 -30.22 -7.36
C GLU A 350 28.31 -31.57 -7.66
N ALA A 351 27.09 -31.78 -7.16
CA ALA A 351 26.31 -32.97 -7.42
C ALA A 351 26.05 -33.21 -8.92
N ALA A 352 25.71 -32.14 -9.65
CA ALA A 352 25.52 -32.20 -11.09
C ALA A 352 26.82 -32.56 -11.85
N GLN A 353 27.98 -32.07 -11.40
CA GLN A 353 29.28 -32.42 -11.96
C GLN A 353 29.64 -33.89 -11.72
N LEU A 354 29.26 -34.44 -10.57
CA LEU A 354 29.43 -35.85 -10.22
C LEU A 354 28.41 -36.76 -10.93
N GLY A 355 27.45 -36.19 -11.67
CA GLY A 355 26.42 -36.95 -12.38
C GLY A 355 25.40 -37.61 -11.45
N LEU A 356 25.19 -37.05 -10.25
CA LEU A 356 24.21 -37.56 -9.29
C LEU A 356 22.77 -37.35 -9.80
N PRO A 357 21.81 -38.19 -9.40
CA PRO A 357 20.43 -38.12 -9.87
C PRO A 357 19.79 -36.74 -9.66
N ALA A 358 19.07 -36.28 -10.68
CA ALA A 358 18.32 -35.04 -10.67
C ALA A 358 16.85 -35.31 -10.99
N ASN A 359 15.96 -34.41 -10.54
CA ASN A 359 14.50 -34.49 -10.70
C ASN A 359 13.93 -35.82 -10.17
N VAL A 360 14.36 -36.24 -8.98
CA VAL A 360 13.84 -37.45 -8.35
C VAL A 360 12.44 -37.15 -7.82
N ALA A 361 11.44 -37.84 -8.36
CA ALA A 361 10.05 -37.76 -7.96
C ALA A 361 9.59 -39.11 -7.38
N ILE A 362 9.04 -39.09 -6.16
CA ILE A 362 8.53 -40.30 -5.49
C ILE A 362 7.11 -40.05 -5.01
N TRP A 363 6.19 -40.91 -5.44
CA TRP A 363 4.78 -40.84 -5.05
C TRP A 363 4.58 -41.01 -3.54
N ARG A 364 3.81 -40.11 -2.94
CA ARG A 364 3.40 -40.16 -1.54
C ARG A 364 1.90 -40.24 -1.38
N ARG A 365 1.46 -41.25 -0.62
CA ARG A 365 0.10 -41.38 -0.07
C ARG A 365 0.14 -42.32 1.14
N MET A 366 -0.14 -41.80 2.34
CA MET A 366 -0.09 -42.63 3.56
C MET A 366 -1.45 -42.92 4.21
N GLY A 367 -2.48 -42.12 3.91
CA GLY A 367 -3.80 -42.25 4.56
C GLY A 367 -4.84 -43.17 3.88
N GLY A 368 -4.47 -43.89 2.82
CA GLY A 368 -5.39 -44.73 2.03
C GLY A 368 -5.14 -46.23 2.19
N MET A 369 -6.20 -47.05 2.02
CA MET A 369 -6.09 -48.53 2.00
C MET A 369 -5.39 -49.10 0.76
N THR A 370 -5.22 -48.27 -0.28
CA THR A 370 -4.61 -48.66 -1.56
C THR A 370 -3.62 -47.61 -2.02
N ASN A 371 -2.69 -48.01 -2.88
CA ASN A 371 -1.68 -47.18 -3.50
C ASN A 371 -0.90 -46.36 -2.47
N ARG A 372 -0.45 -47.02 -1.40
CA ARG A 372 0.39 -46.40 -0.38
C ARG A 372 1.78 -46.24 -0.95
N GLY A 373 2.41 -45.12 -0.63
CA GLY A 373 3.76 -44.83 -1.09
C GLY A 373 4.37 -43.70 -0.28
N ASN A 374 5.69 -43.73 -0.20
CA ASN A 374 6.47 -42.63 0.38
C ASN A 374 7.93 -42.70 -0.11
N GLY A 375 8.64 -41.59 0.05
CA GLY A 375 10.05 -41.48 -0.30
C GLY A 375 10.84 -40.70 0.73
N TRP A 376 12.12 -41.03 0.87
CA TRP A 376 13.02 -40.37 1.80
C TRP A 376 14.37 -40.12 1.16
N VAL A 377 14.95 -38.95 1.46
CA VAL A 377 16.34 -38.61 1.19
C VAL A 377 17.04 -38.49 2.54
N ILE A 378 18.02 -39.35 2.79
CA ILE A 378 18.71 -39.47 4.08
C ILE A 378 20.13 -38.93 3.91
N ARG A 379 20.46 -37.91 4.68
CA ARG A 379 21.80 -37.31 4.71
C ARG A 379 22.81 -38.26 5.38
N PRO A 380 24.13 -38.05 5.19
CA PRO A 380 25.16 -38.87 5.83
C PRO A 380 25.08 -38.94 7.36
N ASP A 381 24.48 -37.95 8.01
CA ASP A 381 24.26 -37.90 9.46
C ASP A 381 22.98 -38.64 9.92
N GLY A 382 22.27 -39.30 9.00
CA GLY A 382 21.02 -40.02 9.28
C GLY A 382 19.77 -39.14 9.29
N THR A 383 19.89 -37.82 9.15
CA THR A 383 18.72 -36.92 9.13
C THR A 383 18.00 -36.94 7.79
N HIS A 384 16.68 -36.76 7.82
CA HIS A 384 15.89 -36.64 6.60
C HIS A 384 16.05 -35.24 5.97
N ARG A 385 16.32 -35.18 4.67
CA ARG A 385 16.22 -33.95 3.89
C ARG A 385 14.80 -33.72 3.43
N GLU A 386 14.28 -32.53 3.72
CA GLU A 386 12.97 -32.12 3.21
C GLU A 386 12.97 -32.08 1.67
N ARG A 387 11.80 -32.39 1.10
CA ARG A 387 11.54 -32.24 -0.33
C ARG A 387 11.69 -30.79 -0.76
N ASP A 388 12.12 -30.59 -2.01
CA ASP A 388 12.15 -29.25 -2.61
C ASP A 388 10.73 -28.82 -3.04
N GLU A 389 9.90 -29.76 -3.47
CA GLU A 389 8.50 -29.49 -3.86
C GLU A 389 7.59 -30.71 -3.62
N LEU A 390 6.28 -30.46 -3.49
CA LEU A 390 5.23 -31.49 -3.59
C LEU A 390 4.39 -31.19 -4.83
N GLN A 391 4.45 -32.06 -5.83
CA GLN A 391 3.68 -31.91 -7.06
C GLN A 391 2.44 -32.81 -7.03
N ASN A 392 1.26 -32.22 -7.26
CA ASN A 392 0.03 -32.98 -7.49
C ASN A 392 -0.82 -32.24 -8.52
N PRO A 393 -1.36 -32.92 -9.55
CA PRO A 393 -2.33 -32.32 -10.46
C PRO A 393 -3.58 -31.74 -9.76
N ASN A 394 -3.82 -32.14 -8.50
CA ASN A 394 -4.87 -31.64 -7.65
C ASN A 394 -4.28 -30.95 -6.39
N ASP A 395 -4.08 -29.64 -6.48
CA ASP A 395 -3.54 -28.79 -5.39
C ASP A 395 -4.28 -28.95 -4.05
N ARG A 396 -5.59 -29.26 -4.11
CA ARG A 396 -6.40 -29.47 -2.91
C ARG A 396 -6.02 -30.76 -2.18
N ARG A 397 -5.54 -31.78 -2.89
CA ARG A 397 -5.04 -33.01 -2.26
C ARG A 397 -3.63 -32.83 -1.73
N ALA A 398 -2.77 -32.13 -2.47
CA ALA A 398 -1.43 -31.75 -1.98
C ALA A 398 -1.50 -31.00 -0.64
N SER A 399 -2.27 -29.91 -0.58
CA SER A 399 -2.38 -29.08 0.64
C SER A 399 -3.08 -29.77 1.81
N ARG A 400 -4.13 -30.56 1.55
CA ARG A 400 -4.96 -31.15 2.62
C ARG A 400 -4.45 -32.48 3.16
N TYR A 401 -3.82 -33.28 2.32
CA TYR A 401 -3.46 -34.67 2.64
C TYR A 401 -1.97 -34.97 2.49
N ASP A 402 -1.16 -33.97 2.11
CA ASP A 402 0.29 -34.14 1.84
C ASP A 402 0.55 -35.30 0.87
N GLU A 403 -0.31 -35.38 -0.15
CA GLU A 403 -0.38 -36.45 -1.15
C GLU A 403 0.08 -35.90 -2.51
N GLY A 404 0.93 -36.64 -3.23
CA GLY A 404 1.52 -36.20 -4.50
C GLY A 404 2.94 -36.75 -4.68
N ASP A 405 3.62 -36.32 -5.74
CA ASP A 405 5.02 -36.64 -5.96
C ASP A 405 5.91 -35.72 -5.11
N LEU A 406 6.69 -36.32 -4.21
CA LEU A 406 7.76 -35.65 -3.49
C LEU A 406 8.92 -35.44 -4.46
N VAL A 407 9.30 -34.19 -4.69
CA VAL A 407 10.33 -33.84 -5.67
C VAL A 407 11.58 -33.36 -4.95
N TRP A 408 12.71 -33.94 -5.33
CA TRP A 408 14.05 -33.46 -5.03
C TRP A 408 14.76 -33.15 -6.34
N TRP A 409 15.10 -31.87 -6.55
CA TRP A 409 15.63 -31.43 -7.84
C TRP A 409 17.02 -31.96 -8.13
N GLN A 410 17.83 -32.10 -7.08
CA GLN A 410 19.17 -32.64 -7.15
C GLN A 410 19.45 -33.44 -5.88
N ILE A 411 19.94 -34.68 -6.04
CA ILE A 411 20.47 -35.48 -4.94
C ILE A 411 21.92 -35.09 -4.70
N LEU A 412 22.28 -34.86 -3.43
CA LEU A 412 23.61 -34.36 -3.03
C LEU A 412 24.59 -35.50 -2.73
N PRO A 413 25.91 -35.23 -2.72
CA PRO A 413 26.91 -36.26 -2.44
C PRO A 413 26.69 -36.91 -1.07
N GLY A 414 26.73 -38.25 -1.05
CA GLY A 414 26.53 -39.04 0.17
C GLY A 414 25.07 -39.21 0.60
N GLU A 415 24.09 -38.61 -0.09
CA GLU A 415 22.67 -38.85 0.20
C GLU A 415 22.22 -40.24 -0.25
N LEU A 416 21.38 -40.88 0.57
CA LEU A 416 20.72 -42.14 0.26
C LEU A 416 19.25 -41.86 -0.04
N VAL A 417 18.73 -42.42 -1.13
CA VAL A 417 17.34 -42.21 -1.54
C VAL A 417 16.57 -43.51 -1.54
N LEU A 418 15.50 -43.56 -0.75
CA LEU A 418 14.67 -44.74 -0.53
C LEU A 418 13.24 -44.49 -1.00
N ARG A 419 12.63 -45.52 -1.57
CA ARG A 419 11.24 -45.55 -2.03
C ARG A 419 10.52 -46.73 -1.43
N TYR A 420 9.32 -46.47 -0.91
CA TYR A 420 8.38 -47.48 -0.44
C TYR A 420 7.10 -47.39 -1.27
N HIS A 421 6.53 -48.55 -1.63
CA HIS A 421 5.17 -48.64 -2.15
C HIS A 421 4.46 -49.92 -1.73
N GLN A 422 3.13 -49.85 -1.65
CA GLN A 422 2.27 -50.98 -1.36
C GLN A 422 0.92 -50.77 -2.08
N ALA A 423 0.54 -51.68 -2.98
CA ALA A 423 -0.65 -51.49 -3.81
C ALA A 423 -1.95 -51.56 -2.99
N ASP A 424 -2.02 -52.46 -2.01
CA ASP A 424 -3.11 -52.55 -1.04
C ASP A 424 -2.68 -53.28 0.25
N ARG A 425 -3.57 -53.39 1.24
CA ARG A 425 -3.29 -54.00 2.55
C ARG A 425 -2.86 -55.48 2.53
N TYR A 426 -3.03 -56.18 1.42
CA TYR A 426 -2.66 -57.59 1.25
C TYR A 426 -1.40 -57.75 0.40
N ASP A 427 -0.92 -56.66 -0.18
CA ASP A 427 0.32 -56.61 -0.95
C ASP A 427 1.54 -56.55 -0.01
N ILE A 428 2.67 -57.10 -0.46
CA ILE A 428 3.92 -57.06 0.30
C ILE A 428 4.50 -55.63 0.21
N ALA A 429 5.15 -55.18 1.28
CA ALA A 429 5.87 -53.91 1.29
C ALA A 429 6.99 -53.93 0.25
N HIS A 430 6.91 -53.06 -0.78
CA HIS A 430 7.96 -52.95 -1.78
C HIS A 430 8.89 -51.78 -1.46
N CYS A 431 10.09 -52.14 -0.98
CA CYS A 431 11.17 -51.23 -0.64
C CYS A 431 12.23 -51.20 -1.73
N GLU A 432 12.70 -50.01 -2.11
CA GLU A 432 13.69 -49.82 -3.18
C GLU A 432 14.67 -48.71 -2.85
N VAL A 433 15.94 -48.94 -3.19
CA VAL A 433 16.99 -47.92 -3.14
C VAL A 433 17.06 -47.23 -4.50
N VAL A 434 16.47 -46.04 -4.60
CA VAL A 434 16.45 -45.22 -5.82
C VAL A 434 17.84 -44.67 -6.13
N HIS A 435 18.60 -44.31 -5.10
CA HIS A 435 19.99 -43.90 -5.23
C HIS A 435 20.78 -44.35 -4.01
N ARG A 436 21.90 -45.05 -4.26
CA ARG A 436 22.84 -45.52 -3.24
C ARG A 436 24.13 -44.70 -3.33
N PRO A 437 24.57 -44.03 -2.26
CA PRO A 437 25.86 -43.35 -2.24
C PRO A 437 27.01 -44.37 -2.22
N GLU A 438 28.23 -43.95 -2.57
CA GLU A 438 29.41 -44.82 -2.55
C GLU A 438 29.67 -45.45 -1.18
N VAL A 439 29.43 -44.69 -0.12
CA VAL A 439 29.52 -45.13 1.28
C VAL A 439 28.20 -44.84 1.96
N VAL A 440 27.52 -45.89 2.42
CA VAL A 440 26.33 -45.77 3.28
C VAL A 440 26.82 -45.71 4.73
N THR A 441 26.49 -44.64 5.44
CA THR A 441 26.94 -44.44 6.82
C THR A 441 26.13 -45.28 7.81
N ARG A 442 26.66 -45.49 9.02
CA ARG A 442 25.94 -46.17 10.10
C ARG A 442 24.63 -45.46 10.45
N GLU A 443 24.64 -44.13 10.48
CA GLU A 443 23.45 -43.33 10.79
C GLU A 443 22.37 -43.47 9.69
N GLN A 444 22.79 -43.58 8.42
CA GLN A 444 21.87 -43.88 7.33
C GLN A 444 21.26 -45.27 7.43
N LEU A 445 22.04 -46.28 7.85
CA LEU A 445 21.51 -47.63 8.10
C LEU A 445 20.49 -47.64 9.25
N ILE A 446 20.74 -46.89 10.32
CA ILE A 446 19.80 -46.75 11.44
C ILE A 446 18.50 -46.08 10.97
N ALA A 447 18.60 -44.98 10.21
CA ALA A 447 17.43 -44.30 9.67
C ALA A 447 16.63 -45.20 8.70
N ALA A 448 17.32 -45.95 7.82
CA ALA A 448 16.67 -46.91 6.93
C ALA A 448 15.94 -48.01 7.70
N LYS A 449 16.56 -48.56 8.75
CA LYS A 449 15.92 -49.54 9.63
C LYS A 449 14.67 -48.97 10.32
N GLN A 450 14.73 -47.74 10.82
CA GLN A 450 13.56 -47.09 11.41
C GLN A 450 12.43 -46.94 10.38
N ILE A 451 12.76 -46.63 9.12
CA ILE A 451 11.77 -46.57 8.04
C ILE A 451 11.16 -47.95 7.76
N GLU A 452 11.96 -49.02 7.74
CA GLU A 452 11.46 -50.39 7.60
C GLU A 452 10.48 -50.74 8.72
N GLU A 453 10.84 -50.43 9.97
CA GLU A 453 9.98 -50.65 11.15
C GLU A 453 8.69 -49.82 11.07
N ASP A 454 8.77 -48.53 10.75
CA ASP A 454 7.62 -47.62 10.64
C ASP A 454 6.64 -48.06 9.53
N MET A 455 7.17 -48.66 8.46
CA MET A 455 6.38 -49.16 7.33
C MET A 455 5.95 -50.62 7.49
N GLU A 456 6.30 -51.27 8.60
CA GLU A 456 6.08 -52.71 8.84
C GLU A 456 6.65 -53.59 7.70
N ALA A 457 7.77 -53.17 7.12
CA ALA A 457 8.48 -53.91 6.07
C ALA A 457 9.36 -55.02 6.67
N ALA A 458 9.73 -56.00 5.84
CA ALA A 458 10.69 -57.03 6.22
C ALA A 458 12.02 -56.43 6.70
N GLU A 459 12.70 -57.16 7.58
CA GLU A 459 14.03 -56.76 8.04
C GLU A 459 15.01 -56.71 6.86
N ASN A 460 15.72 -55.60 6.70
CA ASN A 460 16.62 -55.35 5.58
C ASN A 460 15.90 -55.34 4.21
N ALA A 461 14.62 -54.93 4.16
CA ALA A 461 13.85 -54.81 2.93
C ALA A 461 14.50 -53.89 1.88
N PHE A 462 15.29 -52.88 2.28
CA PHE A 462 16.05 -52.06 1.34
C PHE A 462 17.38 -52.70 0.88
N GLY A 463 17.83 -53.81 1.49
CA GLY A 463 19.06 -54.50 1.13
C GLY A 463 20.33 -53.67 1.36
N LEU A 464 20.35 -52.88 2.43
CA LEU A 464 21.47 -51.98 2.75
C LEU A 464 22.48 -52.61 3.70
N ASP A 465 22.07 -53.56 4.55
CA ASP A 465 22.95 -54.31 5.43
C ASP A 465 23.36 -55.65 4.77
N ASP A 466 24.55 -55.67 4.17
CA ASP A 466 25.10 -56.86 3.51
C ASP A 466 25.33 -58.03 4.48
N ARG A 467 25.62 -57.75 5.76
CA ARG A 467 25.88 -58.80 6.76
C ARG A 467 24.56 -59.47 7.13
N LEU A 468 23.53 -58.67 7.36
CA LEU A 468 22.18 -59.17 7.64
C LEU A 468 21.59 -59.88 6.43
N GLY A 469 21.78 -59.34 5.21
CA GLY A 469 21.38 -60.02 3.97
C GLY A 469 21.96 -61.43 3.86
N LYS A 470 23.28 -61.59 4.08
CA LYS A 470 23.93 -62.91 4.10
C LYS A 470 23.40 -63.84 5.20
N LEU A 471 23.00 -63.30 6.34
CA LEU A 471 22.39 -64.08 7.43
C LEU A 471 21.00 -64.59 7.01
N LEU A 472 20.17 -63.71 6.44
CA LEU A 472 18.84 -64.03 5.95
C LEU A 472 18.88 -65.05 4.80
N ASP A 473 19.83 -64.91 3.86
CA ASP A 473 20.05 -65.89 2.79
C ASP A 473 20.42 -67.27 3.35
N ARG A 474 21.29 -67.32 4.38
CA ARG A 474 21.63 -68.58 5.05
C ARG A 474 20.45 -69.18 5.79
N ARG A 475 19.62 -68.36 6.45
CA ARG A 475 18.38 -68.81 7.09
C ARG A 475 17.43 -69.39 6.06
N ALA A 476 17.21 -68.69 4.95
CA ALA A 476 16.36 -69.16 3.85
C ALA A 476 16.86 -70.50 3.28
N ALA A 477 18.16 -70.63 3.00
CA ALA A 477 18.74 -71.88 2.51
C ALA A 477 18.57 -73.05 3.49
N ALA A 478 18.77 -72.81 4.79
CA ALA A 478 18.58 -73.84 5.83
C ALA A 478 17.09 -74.23 6.00
N ILE A 479 16.18 -73.28 5.82
CA ILE A 479 14.73 -73.56 5.81
C ILE A 479 14.36 -74.38 4.58
N GLU A 480 14.91 -74.05 3.41
CA GLU A 480 14.69 -74.81 2.18
C GLU A 480 15.17 -76.27 2.33
N GLU A 481 16.33 -76.47 2.97
CA GLU A 481 16.83 -77.81 3.32
C GLU A 481 15.89 -78.54 4.29
N ALA A 482 15.43 -77.88 5.35
CA ALA A 482 14.47 -78.44 6.29
C ALA A 482 13.11 -78.78 5.65
N MET A 483 12.65 -77.99 4.67
CA MET A 483 11.43 -78.28 3.92
C MET A 483 11.52 -79.59 3.13
N ALA A 484 12.70 -79.98 2.66
CA ALA A 484 12.90 -81.26 1.96
C ALA A 484 12.67 -82.47 2.88
N GLU A 485 12.77 -82.30 4.20
CA GLU A 485 12.50 -83.34 5.20
C GLU A 485 11.01 -83.45 5.57
N LEU A 486 10.19 -82.46 5.20
CA LEU A 486 8.75 -82.52 5.42
C LEU A 486 8.13 -83.69 4.64
N PRO A 487 7.08 -84.34 5.19
CA PRO A 487 6.24 -85.24 4.40
C PRO A 487 5.78 -84.56 3.12
N GLN A 488 5.82 -85.26 1.99
CA GLN A 488 5.45 -84.69 0.68
C GLN A 488 4.04 -84.06 0.66
N ALA A 489 3.13 -84.57 1.49
CA ALA A 489 1.78 -84.01 1.67
C ALA A 489 1.75 -82.64 2.37
N LEU A 490 2.88 -82.14 2.87
CA LEU A 490 3.07 -80.85 3.54
C LEU A 490 4.01 -79.92 2.76
N TRP A 491 4.43 -80.30 1.55
CA TRP A 491 5.26 -79.43 0.71
C TRP A 491 4.44 -78.24 0.17
N PRO A 492 5.00 -77.02 0.18
CA PRO A 492 4.37 -75.88 -0.45
C PRO A 492 4.39 -76.01 -1.98
N ASP A 493 3.34 -75.50 -2.64
CA ASP A 493 3.14 -75.58 -4.10
C ASP A 493 3.93 -74.48 -4.89
N ASP A 494 5.05 -73.97 -4.33
CA ASP A 494 5.90 -72.83 -4.78
C ASP A 494 5.57 -71.45 -4.16
N GLY A 495 6.53 -70.51 -4.24
CA GLY A 495 6.33 -69.09 -3.94
C GLY A 495 6.49 -68.65 -2.48
N TRP A 496 7.20 -69.42 -1.66
CA TRP A 496 7.50 -69.04 -0.28
C TRP A 496 8.62 -67.99 -0.22
N THR A 497 8.55 -67.09 0.75
CA THR A 497 9.65 -66.21 1.15
C THR A 497 9.85 -66.31 2.65
N LEU A 498 11.04 -65.98 3.15
CA LEU A 498 11.32 -65.96 4.58
C LEU A 498 10.33 -65.04 5.33
N GLU A 499 9.99 -63.89 4.73
CA GLU A 499 8.99 -62.95 5.23
C GLU A 499 7.61 -63.59 5.38
N VAL A 500 7.13 -64.28 4.34
CA VAL A 500 5.82 -64.95 4.38
C VAL A 500 5.81 -66.02 5.46
N LEU A 501 6.87 -66.82 5.58
CA LEU A 501 6.97 -67.87 6.60
C LEU A 501 7.08 -67.31 8.02
N ALA A 502 7.81 -66.22 8.21
CA ALA A 502 7.97 -65.54 9.49
C ALA A 502 6.71 -64.76 9.92
N SER A 503 5.81 -64.47 8.98
CA SER A 503 4.56 -63.76 9.29
C SER A 503 3.67 -64.52 10.29
N ALA A 504 2.76 -63.79 10.94
CA ALA A 504 1.84 -64.35 11.92
C ALA A 504 0.96 -65.47 11.34
N ASN A 505 0.58 -65.37 10.06
CA ASN A 505 -0.27 -66.35 9.40
C ASN A 505 0.50 -67.35 8.55
N GLY A 506 1.73 -67.06 8.15
CA GLY A 506 2.55 -67.97 7.35
C GLY A 506 2.04 -68.24 5.94
N LEU A 507 2.57 -69.30 5.34
CA LEU A 507 2.18 -69.77 4.01
C LEU A 507 1.06 -70.81 4.07
N ALA A 508 -0.06 -70.59 3.40
CA ALA A 508 -1.12 -71.59 3.28
C ALA A 508 -0.73 -72.74 2.32
N LEU A 509 -0.89 -73.99 2.74
CA LEU A 509 -0.48 -75.17 1.96
C LEU A 509 -1.59 -75.77 1.09
N TYR A 510 -2.85 -75.33 1.23
CA TYR A 510 -4.02 -75.81 0.47
C TYR A 510 -4.14 -77.36 0.36
N LYS A 511 -3.85 -78.09 1.44
CA LYS A 511 -3.96 -79.57 1.52
C LYS A 511 -5.06 -80.02 2.50
N ASP A 512 -5.48 -81.28 2.43
CA ASP A 512 -6.40 -81.86 3.42
C ASP A 512 -5.71 -82.00 4.78
N ALA A 513 -6.15 -81.19 5.73
CA ALA A 513 -5.59 -81.07 7.07
C ALA A 513 -6.17 -82.09 8.07
N ARG A 514 -7.31 -82.72 7.78
CA ARG A 514 -8.09 -83.50 8.78
C ARG A 514 -7.31 -84.66 9.38
N SER A 515 -6.46 -85.31 8.58
CA SER A 515 -5.66 -86.45 9.02
C SER A 515 -4.51 -86.09 9.95
N TRP A 516 -4.17 -84.80 10.05
CA TRP A 516 -3.04 -84.30 10.83
C TRP A 516 -3.45 -83.80 12.22
N VAL A 517 -4.75 -83.55 12.43
CA VAL A 517 -5.26 -82.94 13.65
C VAL A 517 -5.48 -83.99 14.73
N ASN A 518 -4.92 -83.75 15.91
CA ASN A 518 -5.21 -84.49 17.12
C ASN A 518 -6.30 -83.78 17.93
N HIS A 519 -7.55 -84.24 17.75
CA HIS A 519 -8.72 -83.70 18.44
C HIS A 519 -8.70 -83.83 19.98
N ALA A 520 -7.80 -84.65 20.54
CA ALA A 520 -7.66 -84.82 21.99
C ALA A 520 -6.63 -83.88 22.61
N ALA A 521 -5.83 -83.18 21.80
CA ALA A 521 -4.79 -82.27 22.25
C ALA A 521 -5.26 -80.79 22.18
N PRO A 522 -4.69 -79.91 23.02
CA PRO A 522 -5.03 -78.48 22.98
C PRO A 522 -4.55 -77.80 21.69
N PHE A 523 -5.07 -76.61 21.45
CA PHE A 523 -4.75 -75.72 20.32
C PHE A 523 -4.03 -74.48 20.85
N PRO A 524 -2.73 -74.59 21.20
CA PRO A 524 -2.01 -73.52 21.90
C PRO A 524 -1.68 -72.31 21.00
N GLU A 525 -1.76 -72.47 19.68
CA GLU A 525 -1.36 -71.46 18.71
C GLU A 525 -2.56 -70.66 18.17
N TRP A 526 -2.27 -69.56 17.48
CA TRP A 526 -3.28 -68.73 16.83
C TRP A 526 -2.92 -68.41 15.37
N CYS A 527 -3.72 -68.89 14.42
CA CYS A 527 -3.54 -68.67 12.98
C CYS A 527 -4.81 -68.04 12.39
N GLU A 528 -4.68 -66.99 11.58
CA GLU A 528 -5.82 -66.36 10.90
C GLU A 528 -6.95 -65.91 11.86
N GLY A 529 -6.57 -65.55 13.08
CA GLY A 529 -7.48 -65.15 14.16
C GLY A 529 -8.26 -66.31 14.81
N ARG A 530 -7.73 -67.54 14.74
CA ARG A 530 -8.38 -68.77 15.23
C ARG A 530 -7.39 -69.64 15.98
N GLU A 531 -7.90 -70.45 16.91
CA GLU A 531 -7.12 -71.47 17.59
C GLU A 531 -6.55 -72.48 16.59
N ALA A 532 -5.26 -72.77 16.73
CA ALA A 532 -4.49 -73.63 15.85
C ALA A 532 -3.64 -74.64 16.65
N GLN A 533 -3.37 -75.78 16.04
CA GLN A 533 -2.56 -76.85 16.60
C GLN A 533 -1.33 -77.08 15.72
N VAL A 534 -0.14 -77.12 16.31
CA VAL A 534 1.08 -77.56 15.60
C VAL A 534 0.93 -79.07 15.34
N VAL A 535 0.91 -79.44 14.07
CA VAL A 535 0.76 -80.84 13.62
C VAL A 535 2.07 -81.44 13.13
N TYR A 536 3.06 -80.60 12.84
CA TYR A 536 4.41 -81.00 12.49
C TYR A 536 5.38 -79.88 12.86
N GLU A 537 6.57 -80.22 13.33
CA GLU A 537 7.62 -79.27 13.63
C GLU A 537 8.99 -79.86 13.29
N LEU A 538 9.89 -79.01 12.80
CA LEU A 538 11.24 -79.40 12.42
C LEU A 538 12.20 -78.23 12.70
N PRO A 539 13.35 -78.45 13.35
CA PRO A 539 14.36 -77.40 13.53
C PRO A 539 14.87 -76.89 12.18
N ALA A 540 14.88 -75.57 11.97
CA ALA A 540 15.31 -74.98 10.72
C ALA A 540 16.05 -73.66 10.98
N ALA A 541 17.31 -73.59 10.57
CA ALA A 541 18.23 -72.50 10.93
C ALA A 541 18.33 -72.31 12.46
N ASP A 542 18.15 -71.08 12.94
CA ASP A 542 18.03 -70.70 14.36
C ASP A 542 16.57 -70.66 14.86
N GLY A 543 15.65 -71.24 14.09
CA GLY A 543 14.24 -71.32 14.40
C GLY A 543 13.67 -72.73 14.29
N THR A 544 12.35 -72.79 14.29
CA THR A 544 11.57 -74.02 14.06
C THR A 544 10.58 -73.76 12.93
N LEU A 545 10.60 -74.65 11.94
CA LEU A 545 9.61 -74.74 10.89
C LEU A 545 8.41 -75.54 11.43
N GLN A 546 7.23 -74.94 11.47
CA GLN A 546 6.03 -75.53 12.04
C GLN A 546 4.91 -75.58 10.99
N VAL A 547 4.21 -76.71 10.92
CA VAL A 547 2.93 -76.81 10.23
C VAL A 547 1.83 -76.74 11.26
N VAL A 548 0.93 -75.77 11.09
CA VAL A 548 -0.22 -75.58 11.98
C VAL A 548 -1.52 -75.89 11.25
N ALA A 549 -2.43 -76.56 11.96
CA ALA A 549 -3.77 -76.86 11.50
C ALA A 549 -4.81 -76.05 12.28
N TYR A 550 -5.79 -75.47 11.55
CA TYR A 550 -6.90 -74.72 12.15
C TYR A 550 -8.20 -74.93 11.36
N ASP A 551 -9.34 -74.85 12.04
CA ASP A 551 -10.67 -74.88 11.40
C ASP A 551 -11.10 -73.48 10.97
N LYS A 552 -11.41 -73.32 9.69
CA LYS A 552 -11.99 -72.10 9.10
C LYS A 552 -13.23 -72.52 8.33
N TRP A 553 -14.39 -72.17 8.88
CA TRP A 553 -15.71 -72.33 8.24
C TRP A 553 -16.09 -73.80 8.00
N GLY A 554 -15.72 -74.69 8.93
CA GLY A 554 -15.97 -76.13 8.84
C GLY A 554 -15.01 -76.88 7.92
N ALA A 555 -13.94 -76.22 7.48
CA ALA A 555 -12.83 -76.83 6.75
C ALA A 555 -11.54 -76.66 7.54
N TRP A 556 -10.76 -77.74 7.65
CA TRP A 556 -9.43 -77.70 8.23
C TRP A 556 -8.43 -77.21 7.19
N ASN A 557 -7.55 -76.29 7.58
CA ASN A 557 -6.51 -75.69 6.74
C ASN A 557 -5.14 -75.93 7.37
N LEU A 558 -4.09 -75.96 6.55
CA LEU A 558 -2.70 -76.02 6.98
C LEU A 558 -1.97 -74.75 6.56
N ASN A 559 -1.24 -74.15 7.50
CA ASN A 559 -0.27 -73.12 7.20
C ASN A 559 1.13 -73.54 7.69
N LEU A 560 2.16 -73.15 6.95
CA LEU A 560 3.58 -73.40 7.22
C LEU A 560 4.24 -72.11 7.72
N TRP A 561 4.86 -72.19 8.89
CA TRP A 561 5.45 -71.09 9.64
C TRP A 561 6.90 -71.36 9.89
N TRP A 562 7.71 -70.31 9.90
CA TRP A 562 9.01 -70.33 10.56
C TRP A 562 8.94 -69.41 11.79
N ARG A 563 9.43 -69.88 12.94
CA ARG A 563 9.48 -69.14 14.19
C ARG A 563 10.91 -69.13 14.70
N GLU A 564 11.46 -67.95 14.90
CA GLU A 564 12.77 -67.80 15.53
C GLU A 564 12.73 -68.38 16.96
N SER A 565 13.76 -69.14 17.35
CA SER A 565 13.79 -69.75 18.68
C SER A 565 14.08 -68.68 19.73
N THR A 566 13.25 -68.57 20.77
CA THR A 566 13.50 -67.67 21.91
C THR A 566 14.55 -68.19 22.90
N GLU A 567 15.05 -69.41 22.70
CA GLU A 567 16.15 -69.97 23.50
C GLU A 567 17.49 -69.74 22.80
N VAL A 568 18.35 -68.92 23.42
CA VAL A 568 19.74 -68.74 23.02
C VAL A 568 20.49 -70.07 23.19
N ALA A 569 20.64 -70.83 22.12
CA ALA A 569 21.57 -71.96 22.09
C ALA A 569 23.02 -71.44 22.04
N PRO A 570 23.94 -71.96 22.88
CA PRO A 570 25.34 -71.54 22.84
C PRO A 570 25.99 -72.05 21.55
N ALA A 571 26.49 -71.12 20.75
CA ALA A 571 27.23 -71.42 19.53
C ALA A 571 28.44 -72.32 19.85
N ALA A 572 28.52 -73.45 19.15
CA ALA A 572 29.70 -74.29 19.12
C ALA A 572 30.88 -73.50 18.54
N SER A 573 31.99 -73.50 19.28
CA SER A 573 33.26 -72.90 18.91
C SER A 573 33.85 -73.55 17.64
N SER A 574 34.10 -72.76 16.61
CA SER A 574 35.22 -73.02 15.69
C SER A 574 36.02 -71.73 15.54
N SER A 575 37.15 -71.71 16.22
CA SER A 575 38.22 -70.73 16.08
C SER A 575 38.75 -70.71 14.64
N ASP A 576 38.79 -69.54 14.04
CA ASP A 576 40.02 -68.98 13.47
C ASP A 576 39.82 -67.48 13.20
N GLU A 577 40.69 -66.70 13.85
CA GLU A 577 40.71 -65.24 13.92
C GLU A 577 41.70 -64.67 12.86
N PRO A 578 41.79 -63.35 12.58
CA PRO A 578 42.28 -62.41 13.60
C PRO A 578 41.53 -61.08 13.74
N GLU A 579 41.51 -60.64 15.00
CA GLU A 579 41.35 -59.30 15.56
C GLU A 579 41.67 -58.10 14.63
N GLN A 580 40.72 -57.15 14.58
CA GLN A 580 41.03 -55.74 14.74
C GLN A 580 40.17 -55.15 15.86
N THR A 581 40.89 -54.50 16.77
CA THR A 581 40.50 -54.03 18.10
C THR A 581 39.41 -52.94 18.08
N GLY A 582 38.25 -53.26 18.66
CA GLY A 582 37.22 -52.29 19.05
C GLY A 582 37.17 -52.19 20.58
N ALA A 583 37.31 -50.97 21.10
CA ALA A 583 37.34 -50.66 22.53
C ALA A 583 36.11 -51.22 23.28
N SER A 584 36.35 -51.65 24.52
CA SER A 584 35.35 -52.32 25.34
C SER A 584 34.36 -51.33 25.95
N LEU A 585 33.17 -51.82 26.29
CA LEU A 585 32.11 -51.04 26.98
C LEU A 585 32.54 -50.48 28.35
N GLU A 586 33.64 -50.98 28.93
CA GLU A 586 34.21 -50.44 30.17
C GLU A 586 35.01 -49.14 29.93
N ASP A 587 35.53 -48.92 28.71
CA ASP A 587 36.24 -47.69 28.34
C ASP A 587 35.27 -46.51 28.10
N LEU A 588 34.02 -46.79 27.74
CA LEU A 588 32.96 -45.80 27.55
C LEU A 588 32.39 -45.25 28.88
N ALA A 589 32.44 -46.03 29.96
CA ALA A 589 31.97 -45.59 31.27
C ALA A 589 32.94 -44.61 31.98
N ALA A 590 34.23 -44.64 31.61
CA ALA A 590 35.24 -43.73 32.16
C ALA A 590 35.19 -42.33 31.53
N PHE A 591 34.69 -42.18 30.30
CA PHE A 591 34.64 -40.90 29.60
C PHE A 591 33.52 -39.97 30.12
N PHE A 592 32.37 -40.52 30.52
CA PHE A 592 31.23 -39.73 31.00
C PHE A 592 31.31 -39.30 32.48
N ASN A 593 32.24 -39.84 33.27
CA ASN A 593 32.33 -39.56 34.71
C ASN A 593 33.47 -38.62 35.14
N ASN A 594 34.26 -38.06 34.21
CA ASN A 594 35.34 -37.12 34.52
C ASN A 594 35.08 -35.69 33.99
N GLY A 595 33.86 -35.18 34.20
CA GLY A 595 33.44 -33.84 33.80
C GLY A 595 32.75 -33.03 34.91
N ARG A 596 33.05 -33.29 36.19
CA ARG A 596 32.69 -32.40 37.31
C ARG A 596 33.87 -32.23 38.27
N ASN A 597 34.70 -31.25 37.94
CA ASN A 597 35.25 -30.25 38.87
C ASN A 597 35.62 -29.00 38.08
#